data_AF-A0A141RC72-F1
#
_entry.id   AF-A0A141RC72-F1
#
_cell.length_a   1.000
_cell.length_b   1.000
_cell.length_c   1.000
_cell.angle_alpha   90.00
_cell.angle_beta   90.00
_cell.angle_gamma   90.00
#
_symmetry.space_group_name_H-M   'P 1'
#
loop_
_entity.id
_entity.type
_entity.pdbx_description
1 polymer ?
#
loop_
_entity_poly.entity_id
_entity_poly.type
_entity_poly.pdbx_seq_one_letter_code
_entity_poly.pdbx_strand_id
1 'polypeptide(L)'
;MPNSLTWCDLPEDVSLWPGLPLSLSGDEVMPLDYHAGRSGWLLYGRGLDKRRLTAWQRELGAALVIVASWVVEDYQVIRLAGSLTPRATRLA
;
A
#
# COMPACT_ATOMS: atom_id res chain seq x y z
N MET A 1 -8.36 -22.43 5.25
CA MET A 1 -8.83 -21.78 4.01
C MET A 1 -7.99 -20.54 3.84
N PRO A 2 -7.32 -20.28 2.70
CA PRO A 2 -6.74 -18.96 2.50
C PRO A 2 -7.91 -18.00 2.32
N ASN A 3 -8.01 -17.00 3.20
CA ASN A 3 -8.97 -15.92 3.01
C ASN A 3 -8.56 -15.17 1.74
N SER A 4 -9.24 -15.44 0.63
CA SER A 4 -9.00 -14.77 -0.65
C SER A 4 -9.54 -13.36 -0.56
N LEU A 5 -8.70 -12.40 -0.17
CA LEU A 5 -9.02 -10.98 -0.13
C LEU A 5 -8.75 -10.40 -1.51
N THR A 6 -9.77 -9.88 -2.19
CA THR A 6 -9.62 -9.25 -3.50
C THR A 6 -9.53 -7.73 -3.37
N TRP A 7 -9.04 -7.04 -4.41
CA TRP A 7 -9.01 -5.57 -4.45
C TRP A 7 -10.41 -4.93 -4.24
N CYS A 8 -11.46 -5.60 -4.72
CA CYS A 8 -12.84 -5.16 -4.56
C CYS A 8 -13.33 -5.24 -3.10
N ASP A 9 -12.78 -6.16 -2.30
CA ASP A 9 -13.14 -6.34 -0.89
C ASP A 9 -12.50 -5.29 0.03
N LEU A 10 -11.46 -4.59 -0.45
CA LEU A 10 -10.77 -3.57 0.33
C LEU A 10 -11.57 -2.26 0.38
N PRO A 11 -11.67 -1.59 1.54
CA PRO A 11 -12.23 -0.25 1.65
C PRO A 11 -11.47 0.78 0.79
N GLU A 12 -12.13 1.88 0.44
CA GLU A 12 -11.49 2.99 -0.29
C GLU A 12 -10.45 3.70 0.59
N ASP A 13 -10.71 3.80 1.89
CA ASP A 13 -9.76 4.27 2.89
C ASP A 13 -8.72 3.18 3.19
N VAL A 14 -7.46 3.46 2.88
CA VAL A 14 -6.34 2.52 3.03
C VAL A 14 -6.02 2.26 4.50
N SER A 15 -6.38 3.15 5.42
CA SER A 15 -6.19 2.93 6.87
C SER A 15 -7.09 1.84 7.43
N LEU A 16 -8.18 1.51 6.73
CA LEU A 16 -9.15 0.50 7.15
C LEU A 16 -8.86 -0.89 6.55
N TRP A 17 -7.75 -1.06 5.83
CA TRP A 17 -7.44 -2.33 5.18
C TRP A 17 -7.14 -3.43 6.21
N PRO A 18 -7.87 -4.57 6.18
CA PRO A 18 -7.64 -5.67 7.09
C PRO A 18 -6.41 -6.48 6.69
N GLY A 19 -5.81 -7.19 7.66
CA GLY A 19 -4.83 -8.24 7.36
C GLY A 19 -3.52 -7.75 6.75
N LEU A 20 -3.11 -6.51 7.01
CA LEU A 20 -1.76 -6.04 6.70
C LEU A 20 -0.72 -6.93 7.40
N PRO A 21 0.41 -7.25 6.73
CA PRO A 21 0.86 -6.70 5.46
C PRO A 21 0.22 -7.33 4.22
N LEU A 22 -0.01 -6.50 3.20
CA LEU A 22 -0.57 -6.89 1.91
C LEU A 22 0.39 -6.53 0.77
N SER A 23 0.55 -7.45 -0.18
CA SER A 23 1.10 -7.15 -1.50
C SER A 23 0.00 -6.57 -2.39
N LEU A 24 0.29 -5.49 -3.10
CA LEU A 24 -0.56 -4.87 -4.12
C LEU A 24 0.18 -4.89 -5.46
N SER A 25 -0.39 -5.56 -6.46
CA SER A 25 0.15 -5.63 -7.81
C SER A 25 -0.97 -5.56 -8.84
N GLY A 26 -1.23 -4.36 -9.38
CA GLY A 26 -2.42 -4.11 -10.18
C GLY A 26 -3.68 -4.30 -9.34
N ASP A 27 -4.57 -5.18 -9.78
CA ASP A 27 -5.81 -5.53 -9.07
C ASP A 27 -5.65 -6.78 -8.18
N GLU A 28 -4.44 -7.35 -8.11
CA GLU A 28 -4.14 -8.47 -7.23
C GLU A 28 -3.71 -7.98 -5.85
N VAL A 29 -4.34 -8.56 -4.82
CA VAL A 29 -4.02 -8.34 -3.41
C VAL A 29 -3.68 -9.67 -2.80
N MET A 30 -2.55 -9.75 -2.10
CA MET A 30 -2.12 -10.98 -1.43
C MET A 30 -1.68 -10.71 0.00
N PRO A 31 -2.30 -11.36 1.00
CA PRO A 31 -1.78 -11.38 2.36
C PRO A 31 -0.37 -11.98 2.41
N LEU A 32 0.50 -11.36 3.18
CA LEU A 32 1.87 -11.83 3.36
C LEU A 32 2.11 -12.22 4.80
N ASP A 33 2.81 -13.35 5.00
CA ASP A 33 3.45 -13.67 6.28
C ASP A 33 4.77 -12.90 6.43
N TYR A 34 4.71 -11.58 6.15
CA TYR A 34 5.86 -10.70 6.16
C TYR A 34 6.01 -10.08 7.54
N HIS A 35 7.08 -10.43 8.24
CA HIS A 35 7.44 -9.69 9.44
C HIS A 35 8.11 -8.38 9.04
N ALA A 36 7.39 -7.27 9.27
CA ALA A 36 7.85 -5.92 9.03
C ALA A 36 9.27 -5.71 9.57
N GLY A 37 10.28 -5.75 8.70
CA GLY A 37 11.65 -5.43 9.06
C GLY A 37 11.78 -3.99 9.57
N ARG A 38 12.98 -3.62 10.05
CA ARG A 38 13.26 -2.23 10.48
C ARG A 38 13.33 -1.23 9.32
N SER A 39 13.50 -1.70 8.09
CA SER A 39 13.56 -0.88 6.88
C SER A 39 12.18 -0.64 6.27
N GLY A 40 12.05 0.47 5.55
CA GLY A 40 10.86 0.83 4.80
C GLY A 40 10.88 2.31 4.48
N TRP A 41 9.81 2.78 3.84
CA TRP A 41 9.62 4.18 3.51
C TRP A 41 8.14 4.54 3.56
N LEU A 42 7.84 5.82 3.59
CA LEU A 42 6.48 6.33 3.72
C LEU A 42 6.01 6.95 2.41
N LEU A 43 4.79 6.59 2.00
CA LEU A 43 4.01 7.33 1.02
C LEU A 43 2.88 8.03 1.79
N TYR A 44 2.74 9.33 1.61
CA TYR A 44 1.70 10.09 2.30
C TYR A 44 1.15 11.20 1.42
N GLY A 45 -0.11 11.54 1.61
CA GLY A 45 -0.76 12.59 0.84
C GLY A 45 -2.20 12.82 1.25
N ARG A 46 -2.71 14.00 0.91
CA ARG A 46 -4.12 14.36 1.12
C ARG A 46 -4.99 13.65 0.08
N GLY A 47 -6.02 12.96 0.56
CA GLY A 47 -6.91 12.16 -0.29
C GLY A 47 -6.19 11.01 -1.00
N LEU A 48 -5.10 10.49 -0.44
CA LEU A 48 -4.48 9.25 -0.92
C LEU A 48 -5.40 8.08 -0.54
N ASP A 49 -6.23 7.66 -1.50
CA ASP A 49 -7.19 6.56 -1.37
C ASP A 49 -6.74 5.31 -2.16
N LYS A 50 -7.50 4.22 -2.04
CA LYS A 50 -7.26 2.97 -2.77
C LYS A 50 -7.08 3.19 -4.26
N ARG A 51 -7.90 4.02 -4.89
CA ARG A 51 -7.83 4.32 -6.33
C ARG A 51 -6.53 5.02 -6.71
N ARG A 52 -6.16 6.08 -6.01
CA ARG A 52 -4.91 6.82 -6.27
C ARG A 52 -3.69 5.97 -5.99
N LEU A 53 -3.69 5.19 -4.90
CA LEU A 53 -2.62 4.24 -4.60
C LEU A 53 -2.44 3.23 -5.73
N THR A 54 -3.54 2.67 -6.24
CA THR A 54 -3.51 1.68 -7.33
C THR A 54 -3.06 2.32 -8.65
N ALA A 55 -3.53 3.52 -8.97
CA ALA A 55 -3.09 4.26 -10.15
C ALA A 55 -1.58 4.55 -10.11
N TRP A 56 -1.10 5.04 -8.97
CA TRP A 56 0.31 5.30 -8.73
C TRP A 56 1.14 4.02 -8.79
N GLN A 57 0.68 2.91 -8.21
CA GLN A 57 1.32 1.60 -8.30
C GLN A 57 1.46 1.12 -9.75
N ARG A 58 0.43 1.30 -10.58
CA ARG A 58 0.47 0.95 -12.00
C ARG A 58 1.49 1.80 -12.76
N GLU A 59 1.57 3.10 -12.48
CA GLU A 59 2.57 3.98 -13.10
C GLU A 59 3.99 3.65 -12.63
N LEU A 60 4.14 3.29 -11.35
CA LEU A 60 5.39 2.79 -10.81
C LEU A 60 5.84 1.51 -11.53
N GLY A 61 4.90 0.63 -11.88
CA GLY A 61 5.16 -0.63 -12.58
C GLY A 61 5.82 -1.70 -11.71
N ALA A 62 5.64 -1.61 -10.39
CA ALA A 62 6.19 -2.54 -9.42
C ALA A 62 5.15 -2.88 -8.34
N ALA A 63 5.21 -4.09 -7.78
CA ALA A 63 4.37 -4.45 -6.65
C ALA A 63 4.75 -3.62 -5.41
N LEU A 64 3.75 -3.27 -4.60
CA LEU A 64 3.91 -2.61 -3.33
C LEU A 64 3.62 -3.57 -2.20
N VAL A 65 4.44 -3.55 -1.15
CA VAL A 65 4.16 -4.28 0.09
C VAL A 65 3.77 -3.26 1.14
N ILE A 66 2.47 -3.18 1.41
CA ILE A 66 1.88 -2.28 2.39
C ILE A 66 1.91 -2.95 3.75
N VAL A 67 2.64 -2.34 4.68
CA VAL A 67 2.94 -2.93 5.99
C VAL A 67 2.06 -2.36 7.08
N ALA A 68 1.78 -1.07 7.01
CA ALA A 68 0.91 -0.36 7.94
C ALA A 68 0.32 0.85 7.24
N SER A 69 -0.84 1.30 7.72
CA SER A 69 -1.57 2.43 7.15
C SER A 69 -2.32 3.14 8.26
N TRP A 70 -2.25 4.47 8.31
CA TRP A 70 -2.93 5.28 9.33
C TRP A 70 -3.15 6.71 8.83
N VAL A 71 -3.99 7.46 9.53
CA VAL A 71 -4.29 8.86 9.22
C VAL A 71 -3.60 9.79 10.22
N VAL A 72 -3.04 10.88 9.72
CA VAL A 72 -2.56 12.02 10.52
C VAL A 72 -3.25 13.27 10.00
N GLU A 73 -4.16 13.83 10.79
CA GLU A 73 -5.04 14.94 10.34
C GLU A 73 -5.76 14.60 9.03
N ASP A 74 -5.49 15.32 7.94
CA ASP A 74 -6.06 15.09 6.62
C ASP A 74 -5.14 14.30 5.67
N TYR A 75 -4.04 13.77 6.17
CA TYR A 75 -3.09 12.94 5.44
C TYR A 75 -3.34 11.46 5.68
N GLN A 76 -3.50 10.70 4.61
CA GLN A 76 -3.31 9.26 4.65
C GLN A 76 -1.80 8.97 4.58
N VAL A 77 -1.31 8.11 5.48
CA VAL A 77 0.09 7.67 5.55
C VAL A 77 0.13 6.16 5.37
N ILE A 78 1.02 5.70 4.48
CA ILE A 78 1.21 4.29 4.15
C ILE A 78 2.69 3.95 4.34
N ARG A 79 2.96 2.95 5.18
CA ARG A 79 4.29 2.37 5.34
C ARG A 79 4.48 1.24 4.35
N LEU A 80 5.51 1.37 3.51
CA LEU A 80 5.88 0.40 2.49
C LEU A 80 7.18 -0.32 2.87
N ALA A 81 7.23 -1.63 2.61
CA ALA A 81 8.46 -2.40 2.75
C ALA A 81 9.45 -2.12 1.61
N GLY A 82 10.70 -2.54 1.80
CA GLY A 82 11.77 -2.36 0.82
C GLY A 82 12.39 -0.97 0.82
N SER A 83 13.13 -0.65 -0.24
CA SER A 83 13.83 0.61 -0.42
C SER A 83 13.04 1.59 -1.29
N LEU A 84 13.06 2.88 -0.94
CA LEU A 84 12.55 3.93 -1.81
C LEU A 84 13.39 4.00 -3.10
N THR A 85 12.76 3.74 -4.24
CA THR A 85 13.45 3.79 -5.53
C THR A 85 13.48 5.21 -6.10
N PRO A 86 14.46 5.56 -6.94
CA PRO A 86 14.46 6.85 -7.64
C PRO A 86 13.21 7.07 -8.50
N ARG A 87 12.64 5.99 -9.07
CA ARG A 87 11.38 6.06 -9.83
C ARG A 87 10.21 6.44 -8.93
N ALA A 88 10.07 5.77 -7.78
CA ALA A 88 9.03 6.09 -6.80
C ALA A 88 9.12 7.55 -6.33
N THR A 89 10.34 8.06 -6.12
CA THR A 89 10.55 9.47 -5.72
C THR A 89 10.13 10.46 -6.80
N ARG A 90 10.29 10.13 -8.09
CA ARG A 90 9.90 11.03 -9.20
C ARG A 90 8.40 11.04 -9.48
N LEU A 91 7.68 9.99 -9.09
CA LEU A 91 6.25 9.83 -9.33
C LEU A 91 5.39 10.35 -8.16
N ALA A 92 6.01 10.64 -7.01
CA ALA A 92 5.34 11.06 -5.78
C ALA A 92 5.13 12.58 -5.73
#